data_AF-A0A853DVX0-F1
#
_entry.id   AF-A0A853DVX0-F1
#
_cell.length_a   1.000
_cell.length_b   1.000
_cell.length_c   1.000
_cell.angle_alpha   90.00
_cell.angle_beta   90.00
_cell.angle_gamma   90.00
#
_symmetry.space_group_name_H-M   'P 1'
#
loop_
_entity.id
_entity.type
_entity.pdbx_description
1 polymer ?
#
loop_
_entity_poly.entity_id
_entity_poly.type
_entity_poly.pdbx_seq_one_letter_code
_entity_poly.pdbx_strand_id
1 'polypeptide(L)'
;MSRARSEASRVFGERLRARRLELGCSQYDIAHLSGVDLANYGRLERGGGNPTLTTIVQLAMTMSLDPAALMAGLAEEGMLPEKDRPYSALDYIAARRQQDGR
;
A
#
# COMPACT_ATOMS: atom_id res chain seq x y z
N MET A 1 -13.48 -5.25 -15.24
CA MET A 1 -12.77 -5.24 -13.93
C MET A 1 -12.16 -3.85 -13.74
N SER A 2 -12.24 -3.25 -12.55
CA SER A 2 -11.64 -1.93 -12.28
C SER A 2 -10.11 -2.05 -12.24
N ARG A 3 -9.41 -1.15 -12.93
CA ARG A 3 -7.94 -1.05 -12.85
C ARG A 3 -7.55 -0.68 -11.41
N ALA A 4 -6.41 -1.20 -10.95
CA ALA A 4 -5.82 -0.79 -9.66
C ALA A 4 -5.61 0.74 -9.62
N ARG A 5 -5.71 1.33 -8.43
CA ARG A 5 -5.59 2.79 -8.24
C ARG A 5 -4.21 3.31 -8.64
N SER A 6 -3.18 2.56 -8.28
CA SER A 6 -1.77 2.79 -8.63
C SER A 6 -1.04 1.46 -8.67
N GLU A 7 0.19 1.48 -9.16
CA GLU A 7 1.05 0.30 -9.12
C GLU A 7 1.38 -0.10 -7.68
N ALA A 8 1.59 0.89 -6.79
CA ALA A 8 1.76 0.63 -5.36
C ALA A 8 0.57 -0.11 -4.75
N SER A 9 -0.67 0.30 -5.08
CA SER A 9 -1.87 -0.38 -4.60
C SER A 9 -1.99 -1.81 -5.14
N ARG A 10 -1.60 -2.05 -6.41
CA ARG A 10 -1.56 -3.40 -7.00
C ARG A 10 -0.60 -4.31 -6.23
N VAL A 11 0.65 -3.86 -6.05
CA VAL A 11 1.70 -4.62 -5.34
C VAL A 11 1.31 -4.88 -3.89
N PHE A 12 0.77 -3.89 -3.18
CA PHE A 12 0.27 -4.07 -1.82
C PHE A 12 -0.83 -5.14 -1.75
N GLY A 13 -1.81 -5.08 -2.66
CA GLY A 13 -2.90 -6.05 -2.74
C GLY A 13 -2.43 -7.48 -3.05
N GLU A 14 -1.44 -7.61 -3.92
CA GLU A 14 -0.82 -8.90 -4.25
C GLU A 14 -0.09 -9.52 -3.06
N ARG A 15 0.60 -8.72 -2.26
CA ARG A 15 1.26 -9.19 -1.03
C ARG A 15 0.25 -9.70 -0.01
N LEU A 16 -0.86 -8.99 0.18
CA LEU A 16 -1.97 -9.48 1.03
C LEU A 16 -2.50 -10.82 0.51
N ARG A 17 -2.76 -10.91 -0.79
CA ARG A 17 -3.26 -12.15 -1.39
C ARG A 17 -2.28 -13.30 -1.25
N ALA A 18 -1.01 -13.08 -1.56
CA ALA A 18 0.04 -14.10 -1.46
C ALA A 18 0.13 -14.62 -0.03
N ARG A 19 0.24 -13.72 0.95
CA ARG A 19 0.35 -14.11 2.36
C ARG A 19 -0.89 -14.84 2.86
N ARG A 20 -2.08 -14.42 2.45
CA ARG A 20 -3.32 -15.12 2.80
C ARG A 20 -3.33 -16.56 2.26
N LEU A 21 -2.89 -16.75 1.01
CA LEU A 21 -2.83 -18.08 0.40
C LEU A 21 -1.78 -18.97 1.06
N GLU A 22 -0.63 -18.43 1.46
CA GLU A 22 0.37 -19.16 2.27
C GLU A 22 -0.19 -19.64 3.61
N LEU A 23 -1.07 -18.86 4.23
CA LEU A 23 -1.76 -19.21 5.48
C LEU A 23 -2.93 -20.19 5.27
N GLY A 24 -3.30 -20.49 4.02
CA GLY A 24 -4.47 -21.34 3.72
C GLY A 24 -5.81 -20.70 4.05
N CYS A 25 -5.87 -19.37 4.18
CA CYS A 25 -7.06 -18.65 4.61
C CYS A 25 -7.91 -18.15 3.41
N SER A 26 -9.22 -18.09 3.61
CA SER A 26 -10.14 -17.39 2.72
C SER A 26 -10.11 -15.87 2.99
N GLN A 27 -10.66 -15.08 2.06
CA GLN A 27 -10.83 -13.64 2.27
C GLN A 27 -11.71 -13.34 3.48
N TYR A 28 -12.72 -14.20 3.73
CA TYR A 28 -13.59 -14.12 4.89
C TYR A 28 -12.80 -14.29 6.18
N ASP A 29 -11.91 -15.29 6.25
CA ASP A 29 -11.14 -15.57 7.47
C ASP A 29 -10.28 -14.37 7.87
N ILE A 30 -9.54 -13.77 6.92
CA ILE A 30 -8.70 -12.60 7.21
C ILE A 30 -9.55 -11.39 7.59
N ALA A 31 -10.63 -11.13 6.85
CA ALA A 31 -11.54 -10.01 7.15
C ALA A 31 -12.14 -10.13 8.57
N HIS A 32 -12.65 -11.32 8.91
CA HIS A 32 -13.24 -11.60 10.21
C HIS A 32 -12.23 -11.45 11.36
N LEU A 33 -11.04 -12.06 11.23
CA LEU A 33 -10.01 -12.02 12.28
C LEU A 33 -9.40 -10.63 12.47
N SER A 34 -9.27 -9.85 11.39
CA SER A 34 -8.70 -8.50 11.45
C SER A 34 -9.70 -7.41 11.86
N GLY A 35 -11.00 -7.72 11.86
CA GLY A 35 -12.06 -6.72 12.04
C GLY A 35 -12.22 -5.78 10.84
N VAL A 36 -11.65 -6.12 9.68
CA VAL A 36 -11.79 -5.36 8.43
C VAL A 36 -13.00 -5.87 7.67
N ASP A 37 -13.82 -4.96 7.14
CA ASP A 37 -14.96 -5.32 6.29
C ASP A 37 -14.52 -6.21 5.11
N LEU A 38 -15.30 -7.27 4.83
CA LEU A 38 -14.97 -8.26 3.79
C LEU A 38 -14.88 -7.63 2.39
N ALA A 39 -15.82 -6.73 2.06
CA ALA A 39 -15.79 -6.06 0.76
C ALA A 39 -14.58 -5.12 0.64
N ASN A 40 -14.19 -4.47 1.74
CA ASN A 40 -12.98 -3.67 1.83
C ASN A 40 -11.72 -4.54 1.67
N TYR A 41 -11.59 -5.66 2.38
CA TYR A 41 -10.45 -6.57 2.24
C TYR A 41 -10.31 -7.07 0.79
N GLY A 42 -11.42 -7.53 0.19
CA GLY A 42 -11.41 -7.93 -1.22
C GLY A 42 -11.04 -6.79 -2.17
N ARG A 43 -11.44 -5.55 -1.87
CA ARG A 43 -11.04 -4.36 -2.65
C ARG A 43 -9.54 -4.07 -2.53
N LEU A 44 -8.95 -4.28 -1.34
CA LEU A 44 -7.51 -4.13 -1.11
C LEU A 44 -6.71 -5.17 -1.91
N GLU A 45 -7.08 -6.44 -1.92
CA GLU A 45 -6.39 -7.47 -2.71
C GLU A 45 -6.37 -7.18 -4.22
N ARG A 46 -7.37 -6.46 -4.73
CA ARG A 46 -7.44 -6.04 -6.14
C ARG A 46 -6.71 -4.72 -6.43
N GLY A 47 -6.05 -4.14 -5.44
CA GLY A 47 -5.37 -2.84 -5.55
C GLY A 47 -6.31 -1.65 -5.76
N GLY A 48 -7.59 -1.80 -5.42
CA GLY A 48 -8.61 -0.75 -5.57
C GLY A 48 -8.85 0.08 -4.30
N GLY A 49 -8.23 -0.30 -3.18
CA GLY A 49 -8.41 0.36 -1.88
C GLY A 49 -7.22 1.24 -1.50
N ASN A 50 -7.47 2.15 -0.54
CA ASN A 50 -6.44 2.93 0.14
C ASN A 50 -6.59 2.66 1.64
N PRO A 51 -5.86 1.67 2.20
CA PRO A 51 -6.01 1.31 3.61
C PRO A 51 -5.51 2.44 4.50
N THR A 52 -6.15 2.63 5.66
CA THR A 52 -5.58 3.48 6.70
C THR A 52 -4.39 2.78 7.35
N LEU A 53 -3.53 3.53 8.06
CA LEU A 53 -2.46 2.93 8.85
C LEU A 53 -3.01 1.85 9.81
N THR A 54 -4.14 2.12 10.47
CA THR A 54 -4.81 1.15 11.34
C THR A 54 -5.15 -0.14 10.61
N THR A 55 -5.72 -0.07 9.40
CA THR A 55 -6.03 -1.26 8.60
C THR A 55 -4.77 -2.03 8.22
N ILE A 56 -3.68 -1.34 7.84
CA ILE A 56 -2.41 -2.00 7.53
C ILE A 56 -1.89 -2.78 8.75
N VAL A 57 -1.89 -2.15 9.92
CA VAL A 57 -1.41 -2.78 11.17
C VAL A 57 -2.31 -3.95 11.59
N GLN A 58 -3.64 -3.81 11.52
CA GLN A 58 -4.58 -4.89 11.82
C GLN A 58 -4.35 -6.11 10.93
N LEU A 59 -4.22 -5.90 9.62
CA LEU A 59 -3.94 -6.97 8.66
C LEU A 59 -2.57 -7.60 8.93
N ALA A 60 -1.55 -6.79 9.20
CA ALA A 60 -0.21 -7.27 9.49
C ALA A 60 -0.18 -8.17 10.74
N MET A 61 -0.82 -7.74 11.83
CA MET A 61 -0.96 -8.54 13.05
C MET A 61 -1.71 -9.84 12.78
N THR A 62 -2.85 -9.77 12.08
CA THR A 62 -3.68 -10.93 11.74
C THR A 62 -2.91 -11.97 10.92
N MET A 63 -2.03 -11.50 10.03
CA MET A 63 -1.28 -12.35 9.10
C MET A 63 0.14 -12.69 9.58
N SER A 64 0.46 -12.34 10.84
CA SER A 64 1.76 -12.57 11.48
C SER A 64 2.94 -12.06 10.65
N LEU A 65 2.89 -10.80 10.24
CA LEU A 65 3.92 -10.14 9.44
C LEU A 65 4.26 -8.76 9.99
N ASP A 66 5.48 -8.29 9.71
CA ASP A 66 5.84 -6.88 9.93
C ASP A 66 5.13 -5.99 8.89
N PRO A 67 4.43 -4.92 9.29
CA PRO A 67 3.75 -4.01 8.36
C PRO A 67 4.64 -3.49 7.21
N ALA A 68 5.94 -3.31 7.45
CA ALA A 68 6.90 -2.89 6.45
C ALA A 68 7.02 -3.88 5.29
N ALA A 69 6.80 -5.18 5.52
CA ALA A 69 6.82 -6.18 4.45
C ALA A 69 5.73 -5.92 3.39
N LEU A 70 4.58 -5.36 3.78
CA LEU A 70 3.53 -4.97 2.84
C LEU A 70 3.94 -3.73 2.02
N MET A 71 4.80 -2.89 2.58
CA MET A 71 5.16 -1.56 2.03
C MET A 71 6.54 -1.50 1.38
N ALA A 72 7.34 -2.56 1.47
CA ALA A 72 8.70 -2.61 0.94
C ALA A 72 8.74 -2.23 -0.56
N GLY A 73 9.65 -1.34 -0.96
CA GLY A 73 9.81 -0.93 -2.36
C GLY A 73 8.70 -0.05 -2.94
N LEU A 74 7.67 0.34 -2.16
CA LEU A 74 6.57 1.16 -2.70
C LEU A 74 6.93 2.64 -2.95
N ALA A 75 8.17 3.04 -2.67
CA ALA A 75 8.71 4.37 -2.93
C ALA A 75 9.52 4.45 -4.25
N GLU A 76 9.60 3.37 -5.01
CA GLU A 76 10.34 3.32 -6.29
C GLU A 76 9.61 4.09 -7.41
N GLU A 77 10.37 4.41 -8.47
CA GLU A 77 9.80 5.08 -9.63
C GLU A 77 8.70 4.24 -10.30
N GLY A 78 7.62 4.89 -10.72
CA GLY A 78 6.48 4.21 -11.36
C GLY A 78 5.43 3.69 -10.39
N MET A 79 5.68 3.69 -9.08
CA MET A 79 4.73 3.21 -8.07
C MET A 79 3.45 4.07 -7.99
N LEU A 80 3.57 5.37 -8.27
CA LEU A 80 2.45 6.31 -8.34
C LEU A 80 2.22 6.82 -9.77
N PRO A 81 0.96 7.13 -10.14
CA PRO A 81 0.66 7.84 -11.37
C PRO A 81 1.43 9.16 -11.45
N GLU A 82 1.86 9.56 -12.64
CA GLU A 82 2.70 10.74 -12.84
C GLU A 82 2.10 12.01 -12.20
N LYS A 83 0.79 12.22 -12.37
CA LYS A 83 0.05 13.34 -11.78
C LYS A 83 0.03 13.38 -10.24
N ASP A 84 0.28 12.23 -9.59
CA ASP A 84 0.22 12.06 -8.14
C ASP A 84 1.64 11.93 -7.54
N ARG A 85 2.71 12.04 -8.36
CA ARG A 85 4.09 11.96 -7.87
C ARG A 85 4.45 13.23 -7.08
N PRO A 86 4.91 13.11 -5.82
CA PRO A 86 5.40 14.26 -5.08
C PRO A 86 6.82 14.64 -5.52
N TYR A 87 7.18 15.91 -5.35
CA TYR A 87 8.58 16.33 -5.37
C TYR A 87 9.30 15.84 -4.11
N SER A 88 10.57 15.50 -4.21
CA SER A 88 11.34 15.15 -3.02
C SER A 88 11.66 16.42 -2.21
N ALA A 89 11.76 16.27 -0.89
CA ALA A 89 12.22 17.37 -0.04
C ALA A 89 13.64 17.83 -0.42
N LEU A 90 14.47 16.93 -0.96
CA LEU A 90 15.82 17.25 -1.44
C LEU A 90 15.78 18.18 -2.66
N ASP A 91 14.90 17.90 -3.63
CA ASP A 91 14.72 18.77 -4.81
C ASP A 91 14.25 20.16 -4.39
N TYR A 92 13.28 20.21 -3.47
CA TYR A 92 12.79 21.47 -2.92
C TYR A 92 13.90 22.28 -2.23
N ILE A 93 14.71 21.63 -1.40
CA ILE A 93 15.83 22.29 -0.70
C ILE A 93 16.87 22.79 -1.71
N ALA A 94 17.20 22.01 -2.74
CA ALA A 94 18.15 22.37 -3.78
C ALA A 94 17.68 23.59 -4.59
N ALA A 95 16.40 23.63 -4.98
CA ALA A 95 15.81 24.75 -5.69
C ALA A 95 15.83 26.05 -4.86
N ARG A 96 15.50 25.97 -3.57
CA ARG A 96 15.50 27.14 -2.67
C ARG A 96 16.88 27.75 -2.52
N ARG A 97 17.93 26.93 -2.33
CA ARG A 97 19.32 27.40 -2.19
C ARG A 97 19.83 28.14 -3.43
N GLN A 98 19.37 27.77 -4.63
CA GLN A 98 19.74 28.44 -5.88
C GLN A 98 19.07 29.81 -6.05
N GLN A 99 17.94 30.03 -5.38
CA GLN A 99 17.21 31.30 -5.39
C GLN A 99 17.77 32.30 -4.37
N ASP A 100 18.15 31.83 -3.18
CA ASP A 100 18.71 32.68 -2.11
C ASP A 100 20.16 33.15 -2.38
N GLY A 101 20.84 32.53 -3.34
CA GLY A 101 22.22 32.86 -3.76
C GLY A 101 22.31 33.86 -4.92
N ARG A 102 21.18 34.48 -5.33
CA ARG A 102 21.11 35.56 -6.33
C ARG A 102 20.75 36.87 -5.66
#